data_AF-A0A2K3LSU2-F1
#
_entry.id   AF-A0A2K3LSU2-F1
#
_cell.length_a   1.000
_cell.length_b   1.000
_cell.length_c   1.000
_cell.angle_alpha   90.00
_cell.angle_beta   90.00
_cell.angle_gamma   90.00
#
_symmetry.space_group_name_H-M   'P 1'
#
loop_
_entity.id
_entity.type
_entity.pdbx_description
1 polymer ?
#
loop_
_entity_poly.entity_id
_entity_poly.type
_entity_poly.pdbx_seq_one_letter_code
_entity_poly.pdbx_strand_id
1 'polypeptide(L)'
;MKLPERLHPVEIVYSTHEELERNNYLDAVIKTVVNIHRHEPHGDVLVLLSEEEEVEDVCQKISKEFSKLGDLVGPMKLVPLYSYLPATMQHKIHEETCSGRKIVVTTDIVESSLTIHGISYVVDSGFVKKKVFDPKLHIESLVMSPISKASADMRSEHAGRSTSDRRKGKCFRLYTEESYNNLDLETCPEILRLNLANMILSLWKLDVDDFWSFGYVDFPDVDSLVCAFATLVNLGALDQECKLTNIGEMMSMFPLEPQMSKMLVVSPQFNCSEEILSISSMLSGNALWQRFYALSYGFEGC
;
A
#
# COMPACT_ATOMS: atom_id res chain seq x y z
N MET A 1 -23.63 -9.19 7.43
CA MET A 1 -23.59 -10.67 7.38
C MET A 1 -22.13 -11.07 7.22
N LYS A 2 -21.40 -11.36 8.31
CA LYS A 2 -20.04 -11.91 8.23
C LYS A 2 -20.18 -13.40 7.94
N LEU A 3 -19.92 -13.81 6.70
CA LEU A 3 -19.67 -15.21 6.38
C LEU A 3 -18.29 -15.55 6.97
N PRO A 4 -18.19 -16.47 7.95
CA PRO A 4 -16.89 -16.88 8.43
C PRO A 4 -16.28 -17.81 7.38
N GLU A 5 -15.31 -17.33 6.62
CA GLU A 5 -14.29 -18.23 6.09
C GLU A 5 -13.70 -18.98 7.28
N ARG A 6 -13.58 -20.31 7.18
CA ARG A 6 -12.98 -21.12 8.24
C ARG A 6 -11.49 -20.80 8.30
N LEU A 7 -11.13 -19.79 9.08
CA LEU A 7 -9.74 -19.49 9.39
C LEU A 7 -9.20 -20.58 10.32
N HIS A 8 -8.14 -21.24 9.89
CA HIS A 8 -7.38 -22.13 10.76
C HIS A 8 -6.54 -21.31 11.75
N PRO A 9 -6.32 -21.82 12.98
CA PRO A 9 -5.55 -21.08 13.98
C PRO A 9 -4.11 -20.85 13.51
N VAL A 10 -3.64 -19.62 13.67
CA VAL A 10 -2.28 -19.17 13.31
C VAL A 10 -1.45 -19.02 14.59
N GLU A 11 -0.24 -19.56 14.58
CA GLU A 11 0.75 -19.35 15.65
C GLU A 11 1.46 -18.01 15.41
N ILE A 12 1.40 -17.11 16.40
CA ILE A 12 2.07 -15.82 16.34
C ILE A 12 3.43 -15.93 17.02
N VAL A 13 4.48 -15.53 16.31
CA VAL A 13 5.86 -15.48 16.81
C VAL A 13 6.32 -14.03 16.76
N TYR A 14 6.65 -13.47 17.93
CA TYR A 14 7.20 -12.11 18.05
C TYR A 14 8.73 -12.13 18.07
N SER A 15 9.34 -11.07 17.55
CA SER A 15 10.77 -10.84 17.73
C SER A 15 11.10 -10.55 19.20
N THR A 16 12.29 -10.94 19.65
CA THR A 16 12.79 -10.62 21.00
C THR A 16 13.36 -9.21 21.11
N HIS A 17 13.68 -8.57 19.99
CA HIS A 17 14.26 -7.23 19.91
C HIS A 17 13.57 -6.40 18.82
N GLU A 18 13.45 -5.10 19.07
CA GLU A 18 12.97 -4.15 18.06
C GLU A 18 14.12 -3.79 17.11
N GLU A 19 13.92 -4.03 15.81
CA GLU A 19 14.82 -3.55 14.78
C GLU A 19 14.27 -2.26 14.16
N LEU A 20 14.51 -1.14 14.83
CA LEU A 20 13.94 0.16 14.45
C LEU A 20 14.63 0.83 13.26
N GLU A 21 15.85 0.41 12.89
CA GLU A 21 16.58 0.96 11.75
C GLU A 21 16.23 0.20 10.46
N ARG A 22 16.04 0.94 9.35
CA ARG A 22 15.63 0.38 8.05
C ARG A 22 16.47 -0.82 7.59
N ASN A 23 17.80 -0.68 7.68
CA ASN A 23 18.70 -1.74 7.23
C ASN A 23 18.61 -2.99 8.12
N ASN A 24 18.34 -2.81 9.41
CA ASN A 24 18.28 -3.92 10.36
C ASN A 24 17.03 -4.75 10.06
N TYR A 25 15.84 -4.14 10.00
CA TYR A 25 14.61 -4.92 9.83
C TYR A 25 14.53 -5.64 8.48
N LEU A 26 15.03 -5.06 7.38
CA LEU A 26 15.09 -5.74 6.09
C LEU A 26 16.02 -6.97 6.14
N ASP A 27 17.14 -6.88 6.88
CA ASP A 27 18.03 -8.02 7.09
C ASP A 27 17.36 -9.08 7.99
N ALA A 28 16.57 -8.71 8.99
CA ALA A 28 15.74 -9.66 9.75
C ALA A 28 14.66 -10.33 8.89
N VAL A 29 14.02 -9.60 7.98
CA VAL A 29 13.09 -10.19 7.00
C VAL A 29 13.80 -11.29 6.23
N ILE A 30 14.96 -10.99 5.64
CA ILE A 30 15.72 -11.95 4.82
C ILE A 30 16.15 -13.16 5.66
N LYS A 31 16.70 -12.94 6.85
CA LYS A 31 17.10 -14.02 7.77
C LYS A 31 15.91 -14.91 8.15
N THR A 32 14.76 -14.31 8.44
CA THR A 32 13.54 -15.01 8.81
C THR A 32 13.02 -15.86 7.64
N VAL A 33 12.99 -15.31 6.44
CA VAL A 33 12.60 -16.04 5.22
C VAL A 33 13.52 -17.22 4.94
N VAL A 34 14.84 -17.02 5.03
CA VAL A 34 15.83 -18.11 4.87
C VAL A 34 15.64 -19.18 5.95
N ASN A 35 15.40 -18.78 7.20
CA ASN A 35 15.19 -19.69 8.31
C ASN A 35 13.92 -20.54 8.11
N ILE A 36 12.82 -19.90 7.69
CA ILE A 36 11.56 -20.56 7.32
C ILE A 36 11.85 -21.58 6.22
N HIS A 37 12.56 -21.22 5.13
CA HIS A 37 12.85 -22.14 4.03
C HIS A 37 13.68 -23.37 4.44
N ARG A 38 14.61 -23.22 5.38
CA ARG A 38 15.47 -24.32 5.83
C ARG A 38 14.80 -25.27 6.81
N HIS A 39 14.01 -24.73 7.74
CA HIS A 39 13.60 -25.49 8.93
C HIS A 39 12.10 -25.75 9.01
N GLU A 40 11.27 -24.92 8.37
CA GLU A 40 9.82 -25.11 8.39
C GLU A 40 9.37 -26.09 7.29
N PRO A 41 8.32 -26.90 7.52
CA PRO A 41 7.72 -27.77 6.51
C PRO A 41 7.19 -27.04 5.28
N HIS A 42 6.79 -27.78 4.25
CA HIS A 42 6.22 -27.20 3.02
C HIS A 42 5.04 -26.23 3.31
N GLY A 43 5.00 -25.14 2.55
CA GLY A 43 4.03 -24.05 2.68
C GLY A 43 4.61 -22.74 2.15
N ASP A 44 3.80 -21.93 1.48
CA ASP A 44 4.28 -20.68 0.85
C ASP A 44 4.44 -19.57 1.89
N VAL A 45 5.32 -18.61 1.57
CA VAL A 45 5.63 -17.46 2.43
C VAL A 45 5.06 -16.19 1.83
N LEU A 46 4.40 -15.39 2.66
CA LEU A 46 4.02 -14.02 2.37
C LEU A 46 4.88 -13.08 3.22
N VAL A 47 5.56 -12.13 2.57
CA VAL A 47 6.41 -11.14 3.23
C VAL A 47 5.80 -9.76 3.00
N LEU A 48 5.55 -9.02 4.07
CA LEU A 48 4.91 -7.71 4.06
C LEU A 48 5.92 -6.62 4.42
N LEU A 49 6.17 -5.72 3.46
CA LEU A 49 7.08 -4.59 3.55
C LEU A 49 6.33 -3.27 3.36
N SER A 50 7.01 -2.15 3.59
CA SER A 50 6.39 -0.83 3.55
C SER A 50 6.53 -0.11 2.21
N GLU A 51 7.58 -0.42 1.45
CA GLU A 51 7.89 0.25 0.18
C GLU A 51 8.19 -0.72 -0.97
N GLU A 52 7.94 -0.27 -2.18
CA GLU A 52 8.18 -1.05 -3.41
C GLU A 52 9.67 -1.25 -3.68
N GLU A 53 10.50 -0.25 -3.40
CA GLU A 53 11.96 -0.36 -3.49
C GLU A 53 12.47 -1.45 -2.53
N GLU A 54 11.87 -1.56 -1.34
CA GLU A 54 12.22 -2.61 -0.37
C GLU A 54 11.82 -3.99 -0.87
N VAL A 55 10.67 -4.12 -1.54
CA VAL A 55 10.24 -5.39 -2.17
C VAL A 55 11.29 -5.88 -3.16
N GLU A 56 11.75 -5.01 -4.06
CA GLU A 56 12.77 -5.36 -5.04
C GLU A 56 14.11 -5.69 -4.38
N ASP A 57 14.58 -4.86 -3.45
CA ASP A 57 15.86 -5.08 -2.76
C ASP A 57 15.88 -6.39 -1.97
N VAL A 58 14.79 -6.67 -1.24
CA VAL A 58 14.63 -7.93 -0.49
C VAL A 58 14.56 -9.10 -1.45
N CYS A 59 13.87 -8.98 -2.59
CA CYS A 59 13.84 -10.04 -3.59
C CYS A 59 15.26 -10.37 -4.11
N GLN A 60 16.06 -9.36 -4.47
CA GLN A 60 17.43 -9.57 -4.92
C GLN A 60 18.31 -10.21 -3.83
N LYS A 61 18.20 -9.75 -2.60
CA LYS A 61 19.00 -10.27 -1.47
C LYS A 61 18.61 -11.70 -1.12
N ILE A 62 17.31 -12.02 -1.09
CA ILE A 62 16.82 -13.40 -0.90
C ILE A 62 17.38 -14.29 -2.02
N SER A 63 17.22 -13.90 -3.29
CA SER A 63 17.75 -14.69 -4.41
C SER A 63 19.26 -14.96 -4.27
N LYS A 64 20.06 -13.96 -3.90
CA LYS A 64 21.49 -14.11 -3.66
C LYS A 64 21.82 -15.05 -2.50
N GLU A 65 21.12 -14.95 -1.37
CA GLU A 65 21.33 -15.82 -0.22
C GLU A 65 20.98 -17.29 -0.52
N PHE A 66 19.94 -17.51 -1.33
CA PHE A 66 19.54 -18.85 -1.74
C PHE A 66 20.52 -19.46 -2.76
N SER A 67 21.05 -18.67 -3.70
CA SER A 67 22.09 -19.17 -4.62
C SER A 67 23.36 -19.63 -3.88
N LYS A 68 23.68 -19.05 -2.72
CA LYS A 68 24.81 -19.50 -1.88
C LYS A 68 24.53 -20.84 -1.19
N LEU A 69 23.27 -21.18 -0.96
CA LEU A 69 22.88 -22.41 -0.30
C LEU A 69 22.91 -23.62 -1.23
N GLY A 70 22.82 -23.41 -2.55
CA GLY A 70 22.87 -24.46 -3.55
C GLY A 70 21.82 -25.55 -3.30
N ASP A 71 22.18 -26.80 -3.53
CA ASP A 71 21.28 -27.97 -3.41
C ASP A 71 20.87 -28.29 -1.96
N LEU A 72 21.39 -27.58 -0.95
CA LEU A 72 20.98 -27.76 0.46
C LEU A 72 19.53 -27.30 0.71
N VAL A 73 18.98 -26.50 -0.21
CA VAL A 73 17.62 -25.99 -0.13
C VAL A 73 16.85 -26.37 -1.39
N GLY A 74 15.61 -26.85 -1.22
CA GLY A 74 14.75 -27.20 -2.34
C GLY A 74 14.39 -25.98 -3.21
N PRO A 75 13.76 -26.20 -4.39
CA PRO A 75 13.43 -25.13 -5.33
C PRO A 75 12.58 -24.04 -4.67
N MET A 76 12.75 -22.80 -5.15
CA MET A 76 12.05 -21.62 -4.63
C MET A 76 11.60 -20.74 -5.79
N LYS A 77 10.37 -20.23 -5.70
CA LYS A 77 9.84 -19.22 -6.63
C LYS A 77 9.63 -17.91 -5.89
N LEU A 78 10.35 -16.87 -6.31
CA LEU A 78 10.22 -15.52 -5.73
C LEU A 78 9.32 -14.66 -6.60
N VAL A 79 8.34 -14.00 -5.98
CA VAL A 79 7.34 -13.19 -6.69
C VAL A 79 7.20 -11.83 -6.01
N PRO A 80 7.72 -10.75 -6.59
CA PRO A 80 7.42 -9.39 -6.12
C PRO A 80 5.98 -9.02 -6.45
N LEU A 81 5.32 -8.29 -5.54
CA LEU A 81 3.94 -7.83 -5.72
C LEU A 81 3.75 -6.43 -5.12
N TYR A 82 3.45 -5.44 -5.95
CA TYR A 82 3.08 -4.08 -5.52
C TYR A 82 2.20 -3.40 -6.59
N SER A 83 1.54 -2.30 -6.21
CA SER A 83 0.44 -1.69 -6.96
C SER A 83 0.78 -1.31 -8.40
N TYR A 84 2.02 -0.87 -8.67
CA TYR A 84 2.42 -0.45 -10.02
C TYR A 84 2.96 -1.57 -10.92
N LEU A 85 2.99 -2.83 -10.47
CA LEU A 85 3.38 -3.93 -11.35
C LEU A 85 2.38 -4.10 -12.50
N PRO A 86 2.84 -4.42 -13.72
CA PRO A 86 1.96 -4.78 -14.82
C PRO A 86 1.03 -5.95 -14.44
N ALA A 87 -0.21 -5.94 -14.95
CA ALA A 87 -1.19 -6.98 -14.65
C ALA A 87 -0.66 -8.41 -14.90
N THR A 88 0.11 -8.59 -15.98
CA THR A 88 0.76 -9.88 -16.30
C THR A 88 1.72 -10.36 -15.20
N MET A 89 2.42 -9.43 -14.54
CA MET A 89 3.31 -9.75 -13.41
C MET A 89 2.52 -10.01 -12.13
N GLN A 90 1.45 -9.25 -11.87
CA GLN A 90 0.57 -9.50 -10.73
C GLN A 90 -0.11 -10.87 -10.82
N HIS A 91 -0.50 -11.33 -12.02
CA HIS A 91 -1.09 -12.65 -12.20
C HIS A 91 -0.15 -13.82 -11.83
N LYS A 92 1.17 -13.62 -11.84
CA LYS A 92 2.16 -14.66 -11.47
C LYS A 92 1.99 -15.20 -10.05
N ILE A 93 1.34 -14.46 -9.15
CA ILE A 93 1.05 -14.93 -7.79
C ILE A 93 0.11 -16.15 -7.78
N HIS A 94 -0.72 -16.30 -8.82
CA HIS A 94 -1.69 -17.39 -8.95
C HIS A 94 -1.11 -18.62 -9.65
N GLU A 95 0.08 -18.52 -10.22
CA GLU A 95 0.74 -19.65 -10.85
C GLU A 95 1.08 -20.71 -9.81
N GLU A 96 0.63 -21.95 -10.06
CA GLU A 96 0.92 -23.09 -9.20
C GLU A 96 2.43 -23.33 -9.12
N THR A 97 2.92 -23.63 -7.92
CA THR A 97 4.32 -24.00 -7.72
C THR A 97 4.44 -25.50 -7.87
N CYS A 98 4.93 -25.93 -9.05
CA CYS A 98 5.07 -27.35 -9.41
C CYS A 98 6.02 -28.11 -8.47
N SER A 99 7.06 -27.42 -7.95
CA SER A 99 7.94 -27.96 -6.92
C SER A 99 8.52 -26.83 -6.07
N GLY A 100 8.72 -27.10 -4.78
CA GLY A 100 9.35 -26.14 -3.88
C GLY A 100 8.39 -25.17 -3.22
N ARG A 101 8.92 -24.01 -2.80
CA ARG A 101 8.21 -22.99 -2.01
C ARG A 101 8.07 -21.69 -2.79
N LYS A 102 6.86 -21.13 -2.82
CA LYS A 102 6.63 -19.77 -3.33
C LYS A 102 6.85 -18.76 -2.20
N ILE A 103 7.53 -17.67 -2.51
CA ILE A 103 7.78 -16.55 -1.61
C ILE A 103 7.25 -15.31 -2.31
N VAL A 104 6.14 -14.78 -1.81
CA VAL A 104 5.56 -13.53 -2.30
C VAL A 104 6.04 -12.39 -1.40
N VAL A 105 6.72 -11.41 -1.97
CA VAL A 105 7.18 -10.21 -1.26
C VAL A 105 6.34 -9.03 -1.72
N THR A 106 5.66 -8.37 -0.79
CA THR A 106 4.60 -7.43 -1.13
C THR A 106 4.45 -6.28 -0.13
N THR A 107 3.67 -5.28 -0.52
CA THR A 107 3.22 -4.18 0.34
C THR A 107 1.84 -4.49 0.95
N ASP A 108 1.14 -3.48 1.44
CA ASP A 108 -0.24 -3.54 1.94
C ASP A 108 -1.32 -3.86 0.89
N ILE A 109 -0.97 -4.05 -0.39
CA ILE A 109 -1.92 -4.37 -1.46
C ILE A 109 -2.73 -5.67 -1.20
N VAL A 110 -2.16 -6.60 -0.43
CA VAL A 110 -2.83 -7.85 -0.05
C VAL A 110 -3.88 -7.70 1.05
N GLU A 111 -3.85 -6.60 1.82
CA GLU A 111 -4.91 -6.27 2.78
C GLU A 111 -6.21 -5.88 2.06
N SER A 112 -6.04 -5.27 0.87
CA SER A 112 -7.05 -4.67 0.00
C SER A 112 -8.19 -5.59 -0.42
N SER A 113 -7.80 -6.64 -1.16
CA SER A 113 -8.74 -7.53 -1.90
C SER A 113 -8.04 -8.70 -2.59
N LEU A 114 -6.71 -8.85 -2.46
CA LEU A 114 -5.97 -9.87 -3.20
C LEU A 114 -5.75 -11.12 -2.34
N THR A 115 -6.41 -12.22 -2.72
CA THR A 115 -6.24 -13.49 -2.04
C THR A 115 -5.11 -14.29 -2.68
N ILE A 116 -4.08 -14.60 -1.89
CA ILE A 116 -2.99 -15.47 -2.31
C ILE A 116 -3.22 -16.84 -1.67
N HIS A 117 -3.43 -17.86 -2.50
CA HIS A 117 -3.58 -19.22 -2.05
C HIS A 117 -2.22 -19.87 -1.75
N GLY A 118 -2.22 -20.80 -0.79
CA GLY A 118 -1.06 -21.62 -0.42
C GLY A 118 -0.18 -21.04 0.70
N ILE A 119 -0.50 -19.85 1.22
CA ILE A 119 0.26 -19.20 2.29
C ILE A 119 0.11 -19.97 3.60
N SER A 120 1.23 -20.45 4.13
CA SER A 120 1.34 -21.06 5.46
C SER A 120 2.16 -20.22 6.42
N TYR A 121 3.00 -19.33 5.90
CA TYR A 121 3.93 -18.51 6.67
C TYR A 121 3.78 -17.05 6.28
N VAL A 122 3.61 -16.17 7.27
CA VAL A 122 3.62 -14.71 7.08
C VAL A 122 4.83 -14.13 7.80
N VAL A 123 5.54 -13.21 7.15
CA VAL A 123 6.60 -12.39 7.74
C VAL A 123 6.13 -10.94 7.68
N ASP A 124 5.82 -10.36 8.84
CA ASP A 124 5.24 -9.02 8.97
C ASP A 124 6.27 -8.05 9.55
N SER A 125 6.66 -7.05 8.76
CA SER A 125 7.55 -5.97 9.18
C SER A 125 6.91 -5.01 10.19
N GLY A 126 5.58 -4.93 10.26
CA GLY A 126 4.87 -4.04 11.17
C GLY A 126 4.73 -2.59 10.70
N PHE A 127 5.15 -2.28 9.48
CA PHE A 127 5.09 -0.92 8.93
C PHE A 127 4.24 -0.83 7.67
N VAL A 128 3.79 0.39 7.39
CA VAL A 128 3.06 0.77 6.18
C VAL A 128 3.37 2.23 5.85
N LYS A 129 3.49 2.54 4.56
CA LYS A 129 3.68 3.90 4.08
C LYS A 129 2.34 4.52 3.73
N LYS A 130 1.96 5.59 4.42
CA LYS A 130 0.66 6.25 4.27
C LYS A 130 0.82 7.69 3.82
N LYS A 131 -0.12 8.17 3.01
CA LYS A 131 -0.23 9.58 2.65
C LYS A 131 -0.79 10.37 3.84
N VAL A 132 -0.13 11.47 4.19
CA VAL A 132 -0.52 12.38 5.27
C VAL A 132 -0.42 13.82 4.77
N PHE A 133 -1.42 14.63 5.10
CA PHE A 133 -1.48 16.05 4.79
C PHE A 133 -1.28 16.88 6.06
N ASP A 134 -0.36 17.85 6.00
CA ASP A 134 -0.22 18.88 7.02
C ASP A 134 -0.92 20.18 6.55
N PRO A 135 -2.06 20.56 7.15
CA PRO A 135 -2.81 21.75 6.73
C PRO A 135 -2.10 23.07 7.04
N LYS A 136 -1.14 23.09 7.98
CA LYS A 136 -0.37 24.30 8.30
C LYS A 136 0.71 24.52 7.25
N LEU A 137 1.42 23.46 6.90
CA LEU A 137 2.49 23.51 5.89
C LEU A 137 1.97 23.44 4.46
N HIS A 138 0.72 23.04 4.25
CA HIS A 138 0.13 22.78 2.93
C HIS A 138 0.92 21.74 2.12
N ILE A 139 1.45 20.72 2.81
CA ILE A 139 2.29 19.67 2.21
C ILE A 139 1.63 18.32 2.42
N GLU A 140 1.54 17.56 1.33
CA GLU A 140 1.27 16.14 1.37
C GLU A 140 2.59 15.37 1.35
N SER A 141 2.71 14.38 2.23
CA SER A 141 3.89 13.54 2.32
C SER A 141 3.52 12.08 2.51
N LEU A 142 4.42 11.19 2.07
CA LEU A 142 4.32 9.76 2.35
C LEU A 142 5.18 9.46 3.58
N VAL A 143 4.53 9.09 4.68
CA VAL A 143 5.18 8.84 5.96
C VAL A 143 5.13 7.35 6.26
N MET A 144 6.28 6.78 6.63
CA MET A 144 6.35 5.44 7.17
C MET A 144 5.76 5.46 8.59
N SER A 145 4.79 4.60 8.84
CA SER A 145 4.07 4.52 10.11
C SER A 145 3.90 3.07 10.54
N PRO A 146 3.83 2.78 11.85
CA PRO A 146 3.39 1.47 12.32
C PRO A 146 1.99 1.13 11.79
N ILE A 147 1.72 -0.16 11.63
CA ILE A 147 0.37 -0.65 11.34
C ILE A 147 -0.53 -0.59 12.58
N SER A 148 -1.84 -0.70 12.38
CA SER A 148 -2.79 -0.92 13.48
C SER A 148 -2.81 -2.39 13.89
N LYS A 149 -3.36 -2.68 15.07
CA LYS A 149 -3.63 -4.06 15.52
C LYS A 149 -4.55 -4.78 14.54
N ALA A 150 -5.61 -4.11 14.08
CA ALA A 150 -6.51 -4.66 13.06
C ALA A 150 -5.76 -5.09 11.78
N SER A 151 -4.85 -4.25 11.28
CA SER A 151 -4.01 -4.57 10.11
C SER A 151 -3.04 -5.72 10.41
N ALA A 152 -2.37 -5.72 11.56
CA ALA A 152 -1.48 -6.80 11.99
C ALA A 152 -2.20 -8.16 12.10
N ASP A 153 -3.46 -8.15 12.52
CA ASP A 153 -4.28 -9.35 12.64
C ASP A 153 -4.74 -9.83 11.25
N MET A 154 -5.24 -8.93 10.39
CA MET A 154 -5.58 -9.26 8.99
C MET A 154 -4.39 -9.85 8.22
N ARG A 155 -3.19 -9.28 8.40
CA ARG A 155 -1.94 -9.80 7.83
C ARG A 155 -1.67 -11.24 8.26
N SER A 156 -1.85 -11.54 9.54
CA SER A 156 -1.65 -12.89 10.09
C SER A 156 -2.66 -13.91 9.56
N GLU A 157 -3.89 -13.48 9.25
CA GLU A 157 -4.94 -14.36 8.73
C GLU A 157 -4.59 -14.99 7.38
N HIS A 158 -3.69 -14.39 6.58
CA HIS A 158 -3.24 -14.99 5.32
C HIS A 158 -2.62 -16.38 5.52
N ALA A 159 -1.94 -16.63 6.66
CA ALA A 159 -1.43 -17.95 7.03
C ALA A 159 -2.53 -18.94 7.45
N GLY A 160 -3.74 -18.47 7.75
CA GLY A 160 -4.89 -19.26 8.21
C GLY A 160 -5.90 -19.63 7.12
N ARG A 161 -5.84 -19.00 5.94
CA ARG A 161 -6.83 -19.17 4.85
C ARG A 161 -6.59 -20.38 3.95
N SER A 162 -5.36 -20.90 3.88
CA SER A 162 -4.93 -21.84 2.82
C SER A 162 -4.54 -23.23 3.30
N THR A 163 -4.75 -23.58 4.57
CA THR A 163 -4.31 -24.86 5.12
C THR A 163 -5.27 -25.98 4.74
N SER A 164 -5.13 -26.48 3.52
CA SER A 164 -5.70 -27.77 3.08
C SER A 164 -5.16 -28.94 3.92
N ASP A 165 -3.96 -28.76 4.47
CA ASP A 165 -3.34 -29.66 5.44
C ASP A 165 -3.67 -29.18 6.87
N ARG A 166 -3.99 -30.08 7.82
CA ARG A 166 -4.51 -29.74 9.18
C ARG A 166 -3.53 -28.95 10.08
N ARG A 167 -2.45 -28.40 9.54
CA ARG A 167 -1.38 -27.71 10.26
C ARG A 167 -1.76 -26.26 10.54
N LYS A 168 -1.26 -25.74 11.66
CA LYS A 168 -1.38 -24.34 12.03
C LYS A 168 -0.40 -23.53 11.18
N GLY A 169 -0.87 -22.47 10.52
CA GLY A 169 0.02 -21.50 9.88
C GLY A 169 0.81 -20.73 10.93
N LYS A 170 1.90 -20.05 10.53
CA LYS A 170 2.69 -19.19 11.44
C LYS A 170 2.80 -17.77 10.90
N CYS A 171 2.72 -16.79 11.79
CA CYS A 171 2.98 -15.39 11.49
C CYS A 171 4.17 -14.92 12.34
N PHE A 172 5.25 -14.55 11.68
CA PHE A 172 6.46 -14.00 12.27
C PHE A 172 6.37 -12.47 12.23
N ARG A 173 6.04 -11.87 13.38
CA ARG A 173 6.02 -10.41 13.58
C ARG A 173 7.44 -9.97 13.95
N LEU A 174 8.04 -9.10 13.14
CA LEU A 174 9.42 -8.63 13.33
C LEU A 174 9.54 -7.50 14.37
N TYR A 175 8.52 -7.36 15.20
CA TYR A 175 8.40 -6.43 16.31
C TYR A 175 8.04 -7.21 17.58
N THR A 176 8.24 -6.58 18.74
CA THR A 176 7.99 -7.26 20.01
C THR A 176 6.50 -7.31 20.33
N GLU A 177 6.12 -8.20 21.25
CA GLU A 177 4.74 -8.26 21.76
C GLU A 177 4.36 -6.96 22.48
N GLU A 178 5.31 -6.28 23.13
CA GLU A 178 5.09 -4.96 23.73
C GLU A 178 4.77 -3.91 22.66
N SER A 179 5.55 -3.87 21.57
CA SER A 179 5.30 -2.96 20.45
C SER A 179 3.90 -3.19 19.87
N TYR A 180 3.51 -4.46 19.66
CA TYR A 180 2.17 -4.82 19.20
C TYR A 180 1.08 -4.29 20.15
N ASN A 181 1.27 -4.48 21.46
CA ASN A 181 0.31 -4.03 22.46
C ASN A 181 0.16 -2.51 22.51
N ASN A 182 1.19 -1.77 22.09
CA ASN A 182 1.19 -0.31 22.00
C ASN A 182 0.67 0.24 20.66
N LEU A 183 0.38 -0.61 19.66
CA LEU A 183 -0.22 -0.18 18.39
C LEU A 183 -1.65 0.33 18.59
N ASP A 184 -2.04 1.29 17.74
CA ASP A 184 -3.41 1.74 17.61
C ASP A 184 -4.33 0.57 17.25
N LEU A 185 -5.55 0.57 17.78
CA LEU A 185 -6.53 -0.50 17.53
C LEU A 185 -6.88 -0.61 16.04
N GLU A 186 -7.17 0.54 15.43
CA GLU A 186 -7.67 0.66 14.07
C GLU A 186 -6.83 1.64 13.26
N THR A 187 -6.86 1.50 11.94
CA THR A 187 -6.15 2.42 11.04
C THR A 187 -6.88 3.76 10.99
N CYS A 188 -6.14 4.87 11.13
CA CYS A 188 -6.69 6.21 11.00
C CYS A 188 -7.42 6.42 9.65
N PRO A 189 -8.73 6.79 9.67
CA PRO A 189 -9.51 7.06 8.47
C PRO A 189 -8.88 8.12 7.55
N GLU A 190 -9.05 7.94 6.24
CA GLU A 190 -8.48 8.84 5.23
C GLU A 190 -8.97 10.28 5.33
N ILE A 191 -10.24 10.47 5.66
CA ILE A 191 -10.86 11.79 5.83
C ILE A 191 -10.18 12.63 6.94
N LEU A 192 -9.49 11.99 7.88
CA LEU A 192 -8.79 12.67 8.97
C LEU A 192 -7.33 13.02 8.65
N ARG A 193 -6.77 12.50 7.54
CA ARG A 193 -5.33 12.61 7.25
C ARG A 193 -4.98 13.04 5.84
N LEU A 194 -5.94 13.18 4.93
CA LEU A 194 -5.70 13.55 3.54
C LEU A 194 -6.14 14.99 3.25
N ASN A 195 -5.63 15.56 2.15
CA ASN A 195 -6.14 16.82 1.63
C ASN A 195 -7.57 16.66 1.13
N LEU A 196 -8.47 17.52 1.60
CA LEU A 196 -9.90 17.43 1.34
C LEU A 196 -10.37 18.23 0.12
N ALA A 197 -9.49 18.96 -0.57
CA ALA A 197 -9.89 19.85 -1.67
C ALA A 197 -10.64 19.11 -2.80
N ASN A 198 -10.17 17.92 -3.18
CA ASN A 198 -10.84 17.07 -4.17
C ASN A 198 -12.19 16.54 -3.67
N MET A 199 -12.28 16.17 -2.39
CA MET A 199 -13.52 15.72 -1.78
C MET A 199 -14.57 16.84 -1.77
N ILE A 200 -14.19 18.04 -1.33
CA ILE A 200 -15.09 19.21 -1.30
C ILE A 200 -15.59 19.56 -2.70
N LEU A 201 -14.71 19.55 -3.71
CA LEU A 201 -15.11 19.81 -5.09
C LEU A 201 -16.08 18.74 -5.62
N SER A 202 -15.88 17.49 -5.24
CA SER A 202 -16.76 16.37 -5.61
C SER A 202 -18.12 16.44 -4.91
N LEU A 203 -18.15 16.84 -3.63
CA LEU A 203 -19.38 17.07 -2.88
C LEU A 203 -20.20 18.23 -3.47
N TRP A 204 -19.55 19.31 -3.88
CA TRP A 204 -20.19 20.40 -4.62
C TRP A 204 -20.86 19.92 -5.90
N LYS A 205 -20.19 19.06 -6.68
CA LYS A 205 -20.74 18.45 -7.89
C LYS A 205 -21.97 17.56 -7.63
N LEU A 206 -22.10 17.05 -6.41
CA LEU A 206 -23.25 16.27 -5.95
C LEU A 206 -24.35 17.13 -5.32
N ASP A 207 -24.30 18.45 -5.50
CA ASP A 207 -25.23 19.44 -4.93
C ASP A 207 -25.30 19.38 -3.39
N VAL A 208 -24.19 19.02 -2.73
CA VAL A 208 -24.04 19.10 -1.27
C VAL A 208 -23.38 20.42 -0.91
N ASP A 209 -24.15 21.32 -0.29
CA ASP A 209 -23.67 22.66 0.11
C ASP A 209 -23.57 22.86 1.64
N ASP A 210 -24.14 21.95 2.45
CA ASP A 210 -23.92 21.90 3.90
C ASP A 210 -22.89 20.84 4.28
N PHE A 211 -21.62 21.25 4.25
CA PHE A 211 -20.48 20.42 4.60
C PHE A 211 -20.34 20.15 6.09
N TRP A 212 -21.00 20.93 6.96
CA TRP A 212 -20.86 20.81 8.41
C TRP A 212 -21.86 19.81 8.99
N SER A 213 -23.06 19.76 8.42
CA SER A 213 -24.10 18.80 8.81
C SER A 213 -24.13 17.55 7.94
N PHE A 214 -23.18 17.40 7.00
CA PHE A 214 -23.06 16.19 6.22
C PHE A 214 -22.81 14.98 7.13
N GLY A 215 -23.46 13.86 6.84
CA GLY A 215 -23.46 12.66 7.68
C GLY A 215 -22.16 11.86 7.58
N TYR A 216 -21.02 12.46 7.94
CA TYR A 216 -19.73 11.74 7.99
C TYR A 216 -19.77 10.63 9.04
N VAL A 217 -19.06 9.54 8.76
CA VAL A 217 -18.75 8.52 9.77
C VAL A 217 -17.78 9.10 10.80
N ASP A 218 -16.70 9.69 10.30
CA ASP A 218 -15.71 10.43 11.08
C ASP A 218 -15.64 11.86 10.54
N PHE A 219 -15.87 12.84 11.41
CA PHE A 219 -15.87 14.24 11.01
C PHE A 219 -14.44 14.70 10.67
N PRO A 220 -14.20 15.30 9.49
CA PRO A 220 -12.86 15.75 9.09
C PRO A 220 -12.28 16.79 10.06
N ASP A 221 -10.95 16.86 10.12
CA ASP A 221 -10.28 17.93 10.85
C ASP A 221 -10.67 19.32 10.31
N VAL A 222 -10.96 20.25 11.22
CA VAL A 222 -11.49 21.58 10.86
C VAL A 222 -10.44 22.40 10.13
N ASP A 223 -9.18 22.34 10.55
CA ASP A 223 -8.09 23.06 9.88
C ASP A 223 -7.91 22.54 8.45
N SER A 224 -8.05 21.23 8.25
CA SER A 224 -8.01 20.57 6.94
C SER A 224 -9.18 20.99 6.02
N LEU A 225 -10.40 21.11 6.56
CA LEU A 225 -11.54 21.66 5.82
C LEU A 225 -11.29 23.12 5.41
N VAL A 226 -10.91 23.97 6.34
CA VAL A 226 -10.65 25.40 6.09
C VAL A 226 -9.57 25.57 5.02
N CYS A 227 -8.50 24.78 5.12
CA CYS A 227 -7.42 24.75 4.14
C CYS A 227 -7.92 24.32 2.74
N ALA A 228 -8.79 23.31 2.66
CA ALA A 228 -9.37 22.86 1.41
C ALA A 228 -10.24 23.95 0.75
N PHE A 229 -11.11 24.61 1.51
CA PHE A 229 -11.91 25.73 1.02
C PHE A 229 -11.03 26.88 0.54
N ALA A 230 -10.05 27.30 1.34
CA ALA A 230 -9.13 28.36 0.96
C ALA A 230 -8.37 28.02 -0.33
N THR A 231 -7.94 26.77 -0.50
CA THR A 231 -7.29 26.29 -1.72
C THR A 231 -8.22 26.42 -2.93
N LEU A 232 -9.48 25.98 -2.82
CA LEU A 232 -10.44 26.04 -3.92
C LEU A 232 -10.85 27.48 -4.28
N VAL A 233 -10.98 28.37 -3.28
CA VAL A 233 -11.20 29.80 -3.51
C VAL A 233 -10.01 30.43 -4.24
N ASN A 234 -8.78 30.13 -3.80
CA ASN A 234 -7.56 30.62 -4.46
C ASN A 234 -7.40 30.12 -5.90
N LEU A 235 -7.86 28.89 -6.18
CA LEU A 235 -7.91 28.35 -7.55
C LEU A 235 -9.07 28.93 -8.36
N GLY A 236 -9.98 29.69 -7.75
CA GLY A 236 -11.20 30.20 -8.37
C GLY A 236 -12.22 29.12 -8.71
N ALA A 237 -12.10 27.93 -8.10
CA ALA A 237 -13.11 26.88 -8.18
C ALA A 237 -14.34 27.25 -7.35
N LEU A 238 -14.12 27.94 -6.23
CA LEU A 238 -15.16 28.58 -5.42
C LEU A 238 -15.00 30.11 -5.47
N ASP A 239 -16.10 30.84 -5.28
CA ASP A 239 -16.07 32.28 -5.07
C ASP A 239 -15.83 32.65 -3.59
N GLN A 240 -15.87 33.95 -3.27
CA GLN A 240 -15.64 34.46 -1.91
C GLN A 240 -16.75 34.07 -0.92
N GLU A 241 -17.93 33.68 -1.42
CA GLU A 241 -19.06 33.17 -0.65
C GLU A 241 -19.04 31.63 -0.57
N CYS A 242 -17.92 31.02 -1.01
CA CYS A 242 -17.69 29.59 -1.09
C CYS A 242 -18.69 28.85 -1.99
N LYS A 243 -19.28 29.50 -2.99
CA LYS A 243 -20.14 28.86 -3.99
C LYS A 243 -19.35 28.40 -5.21
N LEU A 244 -19.80 27.30 -5.82
CA LEU A 244 -19.17 26.71 -7.00
C LEU A 244 -19.24 27.67 -8.19
N THR A 245 -18.09 27.94 -8.83
CA THR A 245 -18.01 28.77 -10.03
C THR A 245 -18.08 27.90 -11.29
N ASN A 246 -18.27 28.51 -12.46
CA ASN A 246 -18.17 27.80 -13.75
C ASN A 246 -16.80 27.14 -13.94
N ILE A 247 -15.72 27.74 -13.41
CA ILE A 247 -14.38 27.14 -13.43
C ILE A 247 -14.36 25.91 -12.52
N GLY A 248 -14.93 26.00 -11.32
CA GLY A 248 -15.04 24.87 -10.38
C GLY A 248 -15.83 23.72 -10.96
N GLU A 249 -16.95 24.00 -11.63
CA GLU A 249 -17.76 23.01 -12.34
C GLU A 249 -16.93 22.28 -13.40
N MET A 250 -16.20 23.01 -14.25
CA MET A 250 -15.28 22.42 -15.23
C MET A 250 -14.16 21.60 -14.56
N MET A 251 -13.56 22.11 -13.47
CA MET A 251 -12.52 21.39 -12.73
C MET A 251 -13.05 20.06 -12.17
N SER A 252 -14.29 20.03 -11.68
CA SER A 252 -14.94 18.83 -11.10
C SER A 252 -15.20 17.72 -12.11
N MET A 253 -15.03 18.00 -13.41
CA MET A 253 -15.17 17.01 -14.48
C MET A 253 -13.91 16.18 -14.70
N PHE A 254 -12.75 16.65 -14.21
CA PHE A 254 -11.48 15.95 -14.36
C PHE A 254 -11.18 15.07 -13.14
N PRO A 255 -10.71 13.83 -13.33
CA PRO A 255 -10.28 12.94 -12.24
C PRO A 255 -8.85 13.28 -11.80
N LEU A 256 -8.59 14.55 -11.49
CA LEU A 256 -7.26 15.08 -11.18
C LEU A 256 -7.32 15.97 -9.94
N GLU A 257 -6.16 16.18 -9.30
CA GLU A 257 -6.01 17.16 -8.22
C GLU A 257 -6.41 18.58 -8.67
N PRO A 258 -7.00 19.41 -7.79
CA PRO A 258 -7.61 20.67 -8.20
C PRO A 258 -6.63 21.62 -8.90
N GLN A 259 -5.36 21.63 -8.51
CA GLN A 259 -4.33 22.43 -9.15
C GLN A 259 -4.09 22.00 -10.61
N MET A 260 -4.05 20.69 -10.88
CA MET A 260 -3.89 20.15 -12.23
C MET A 260 -5.14 20.38 -13.08
N SER A 261 -6.32 20.15 -12.50
CA SER A 261 -7.61 20.46 -13.15
C SER A 261 -7.69 21.94 -13.54
N LYS A 262 -7.29 22.84 -12.63
CA LYS A 262 -7.23 24.28 -12.90
C LYS A 262 -6.30 24.59 -14.07
N MET A 263 -5.11 23.99 -14.10
CA MET A 263 -4.11 24.20 -15.15
C MET A 263 -4.68 23.84 -16.53
N LEU A 264 -5.38 22.71 -16.65
CA LEU A 264 -6.04 22.27 -17.89
C LEU A 264 -7.20 23.19 -18.28
N VAL A 265 -8.02 23.64 -17.32
CA VAL A 265 -9.16 24.51 -17.60
C VAL A 265 -8.73 25.88 -18.13
N VAL A 266 -7.60 26.42 -17.66
CA VAL A 266 -7.12 27.76 -18.08
C VAL A 266 -6.13 27.74 -19.25
N SER A 267 -5.52 26.60 -19.58
CA SER A 267 -4.52 26.51 -20.66
C SER A 267 -4.96 27.05 -22.03
N PRO A 268 -6.26 27.00 -22.44
CA PRO A 268 -6.68 27.59 -23.71
C PRO A 268 -6.44 29.11 -23.77
N GLN A 269 -6.50 29.80 -22.62
CA GLN A 269 -6.25 31.24 -22.54
C GLN A 269 -4.79 31.61 -22.81
N PHE A 270 -3.88 30.65 -22.61
CA PHE A 270 -2.44 30.79 -22.83
C PHE A 270 -1.97 30.15 -24.14
N ASN A 271 -2.88 29.56 -24.93
CA ASN A 271 -2.58 28.82 -26.16
C ASN A 271 -1.57 27.68 -25.95
N CYS A 272 -1.60 26.99 -24.80
CA CYS A 272 -0.67 25.90 -24.45
C CYS A 272 -1.37 24.62 -23.99
N SER A 273 -2.59 24.37 -24.47
CA SER A 273 -3.40 23.23 -24.02
C SER A 273 -2.78 21.87 -24.33
N GLU A 274 -2.07 21.72 -25.45
CA GLU A 274 -1.44 20.46 -25.83
C GLU A 274 -0.27 20.11 -24.90
N GLU A 275 0.55 21.12 -24.57
CA GLU A 275 1.67 20.99 -23.66
C GLU A 275 1.18 20.72 -22.23
N ILE A 276 0.17 21.46 -21.77
CA ILE A 276 -0.40 21.27 -20.43
C ILE A 276 -1.09 19.91 -20.29
N LEU A 277 -1.75 19.42 -21.35
CA LEU A 277 -2.31 18.06 -21.37
C LEU A 277 -1.21 17.01 -21.26
N SER A 278 -0.12 17.18 -22.00
CA SER A 278 1.03 16.27 -21.95
C SER A 278 1.69 16.27 -20.57
N ILE A 279 1.95 17.45 -19.99
CA ILE A 279 2.52 17.61 -18.64
C ILE A 279 1.59 16.99 -17.58
N SER A 280 0.28 17.29 -17.65
CA SER A 280 -0.70 16.73 -16.72
C SER A 280 -0.77 15.21 -16.80
N SER A 281 -0.69 14.66 -18.01
CA SER A 281 -0.65 13.21 -18.23
C SER A 281 0.62 12.57 -17.65
N MET A 282 1.77 13.24 -17.77
CA MET A 282 3.04 12.77 -17.19
C MET A 282 3.06 12.86 -15.67
N LEU A 283 2.44 13.88 -15.06
CA LEU A 283 2.39 14.07 -13.61
C LEU A 283 1.34 13.18 -12.92
N SER A 284 0.23 12.90 -13.60
CA SER A 284 -0.81 11.97 -13.10
C SER A 284 -0.45 10.50 -13.33
N GLY A 285 0.41 10.24 -14.34
CA GLY A 285 0.95 8.93 -14.62
C GLY A 285 2.06 8.52 -13.65
N ASN A 286 2.44 7.24 -13.74
CA ASN A 286 3.49 6.67 -12.90
C ASN A 286 4.87 7.27 -13.24
N ALA A 287 5.85 7.04 -12.36
CA ALA A 287 7.23 7.41 -12.61
C ALA A 287 7.70 6.90 -13.99
N LEU A 288 7.91 7.83 -14.92
CA LEU A 288 8.41 7.55 -16.28
C LEU A 288 9.77 6.87 -16.25
N TRP A 289 10.55 7.17 -15.21
CA TRP A 289 11.88 6.62 -14.98
C TRP A 289 11.76 5.34 -14.17
N GLN A 290 11.43 4.23 -14.84
CA GLN A 290 11.52 2.92 -14.22
C GLN A 290 12.99 2.55 -13.99
N ARG A 291 13.38 2.32 -12.73
CA ARG A 291 14.61 1.59 -12.44
C ARG A 291 14.33 0.12 -12.76
N PHE A 292 14.76 -0.33 -13.94
CA PHE A 292 14.64 -1.73 -14.35
C PHE A 292 15.56 -2.62 -13.49
N TYR A 293 15.07 -3.07 -12.34
CA TYR A 293 15.65 -4.19 -11.59
C TYR A 293 14.94 -5.52 -11.89
N ALA A 294 13.71 -5.48 -12.41
CA ALA A 294 12.82 -6.64 -12.53
C ALA A 294 13.14 -7.64 -13.67
N LEU A 295 14.16 -7.40 -14.50
CA LEU A 295 14.50 -8.28 -15.63
C LEU A 295 15.59 -9.33 -15.33
N SER A 296 16.16 -9.36 -14.13
CA SER A 296 17.23 -10.30 -13.76
C SER A 296 16.77 -11.47 -12.91
N TYR A 297 15.50 -11.52 -12.49
CA TYR A 297 14.95 -12.73 -11.87
C TYR A 297 14.67 -13.74 -12.98
N GLY A 298 15.52 -14.77 -13.06
CA GLY A 298 15.37 -15.89 -13.98
C GLY A 298 14.02 -16.57 -13.79
N PHE A 299 13.02 -16.11 -14.52
CA PHE A 299 11.80 -16.85 -14.80
C PHE A 299 12.12 -17.81 -15.95
N GLU A 300 13.01 -18.77 -15.71
CA GLU A 300 12.96 -19.98 -16.52
C GLU A 300 11.75 -20.76 -16.02
N GLY A 301 10.69 -20.73 -16.84
CA GLY A 301 9.51 -21.53 -16.63
C GLY A 301 9.88 -23.01 -16.51
N CYS A 302 9.06 -23.77 -15.79
CA CYS A 302 9.11 -25.22 -15.84
C CYS A 302 8.94 -25.72 -17.28
#